data_AF-A0A349SJ47-F1
#
_entry.id   AF-A0A349SJ47-F1
#
_cell.length_a   1.000
_cell.length_b   1.000
_cell.length_c   1.000
_cell.angle_alpha   90.00
_cell.angle_beta   90.00
_cell.angle_gamma   90.00
#
_symmetry.space_group_name_H-M   'P 1'
#
loop_
_entity.id
_entity.type
_entity.pdbx_description
1 polymer ?
#
loop_
_entity_poly.entity_id
_entity_poly.type
_entity_poly.pdbx_seq_one_letter_code
_entity_poly.pdbx_strand_id
1 'polypeptide(L)'
;MYIAYEELDDKLKNKITNLTVTHSHDHILSLSKDLHRRQNRGEYTKLPPVVHPLVRIHPETGKPSLFLSPHTMTGIVQLPGQQGITLLDKLIAHATQDRFVYRHRWQQHDVVMWDNRCTMHAVTPFDNQTQRRIMHRTTIVGDEAPIAA
;
A
#
# COMPACT_ATOMS: atom_id res chain seq x y z
N MET A 1 5.47 -8.16 -2.04
CA MET A 1 4.58 -7.93 -3.19
C MET A 1 5.05 -8.62 -4.47
N TYR A 2 6.34 -8.95 -4.63
CA TYR A 2 6.82 -9.82 -5.73
C TYR A 2 6.13 -11.18 -5.73
N ILE A 3 6.25 -11.96 -4.65
CA ILE A 3 5.68 -13.31 -4.54
C ILE A 3 4.16 -13.26 -4.79
N ALA A 4 3.47 -12.27 -4.21
CA ALA A 4 2.03 -12.08 -4.44
C ALA A 4 1.68 -11.83 -5.91
N TYR A 5 2.53 -11.14 -6.68
CA TYR A 5 2.38 -10.98 -8.13
C TYR A 5 2.72 -12.27 -8.90
N GLU A 6 3.85 -12.89 -8.58
CA GLU A 6 4.36 -14.11 -9.23
C GLU A 6 3.35 -15.26 -9.15
N GLU A 7 2.61 -15.35 -8.04
CA GLU A 7 1.61 -16.38 -7.81
C GLU A 7 0.21 -16.11 -8.40
N LEU A 8 0.01 -14.97 -9.08
CA LEU A 8 -1.20 -14.77 -9.86
C LEU A 8 -1.21 -15.67 -11.10
N ASP A 9 -2.39 -16.13 -11.50
CA ASP A 9 -2.55 -16.79 -12.80
C ASP A 9 -2.26 -15.82 -13.95
N ASP A 10 -1.80 -16.37 -15.09
CA ASP A 10 -1.36 -15.55 -16.22
C ASP A 10 -2.50 -14.70 -16.81
N LYS A 11 -3.74 -15.19 -16.75
CA LYS A 11 -4.91 -14.42 -17.21
C LYS A 11 -5.09 -13.16 -16.36
N LEU A 12 -4.92 -13.27 -15.04
CA LEU A 12 -5.01 -12.14 -14.14
C LEU A 12 -3.81 -11.21 -14.28
N LYS A 13 -2.58 -11.73 -14.42
CA LYS A 13 -1.38 -10.91 -14.71
C LYS A 13 -1.60 -10.06 -15.96
N ASN A 14 -1.96 -10.69 -17.08
CA ASN A 14 -2.21 -10.01 -18.35
C ASN A 14 -3.32 -8.96 -18.25
N LYS A 15 -4.33 -9.20 -17.41
CA LYS A 15 -5.41 -8.24 -17.17
C LYS A 15 -4.94 -6.99 -16.42
N ILE A 16 -3.98 -7.11 -15.50
CA ILE A 16 -3.62 -6.02 -14.57
C ILE A 16 -2.37 -5.23 -14.96
N THR A 17 -1.50 -5.76 -15.82
CA THR A 17 -0.21 -5.13 -16.18
C THR A 17 -0.36 -3.69 -16.68
N ASN A 18 -1.38 -3.40 -17.50
CA ASN A 18 -1.60 -2.07 -18.08
C ASN A 18 -2.58 -1.18 -17.28
N LEU A 19 -2.98 -1.60 -16.08
CA LEU A 19 -3.91 -0.83 -15.26
C LEU A 19 -3.17 0.17 -14.38
N THR A 20 -3.80 1.33 -14.17
CA THR A 20 -3.32 2.35 -13.24
C THR A 20 -4.35 2.62 -12.16
N VAL A 21 -3.88 2.98 -10.98
CA VAL A 21 -4.67 3.22 -9.78
C VAL A 21 -4.50 4.66 -9.35
N THR A 22 -5.62 5.29 -9.00
CA THR A 22 -5.62 6.61 -8.36
C THR A 22 -5.36 6.45 -6.87
N HIS A 23 -4.37 7.17 -6.36
CA HIS A 23 -4.02 7.25 -4.94
C HIS A 23 -4.31 8.65 -4.42
N SER A 24 -5.08 8.74 -3.33
CA SER A 24 -5.44 10.00 -2.68
C SER A 24 -5.08 9.95 -1.20
N HIS A 25 -4.37 10.99 -0.72
CA HIS A 25 -4.09 11.15 0.70
C HIS A 25 -5.38 11.43 1.49
N ASP A 26 -6.30 12.20 0.91
CA ASP A 26 -7.59 12.51 1.53
C ASP A 26 -8.44 11.26 1.79
N HIS A 27 -8.23 10.18 1.03
CA HIS A 27 -8.91 8.92 1.26
C HIS A 27 -8.54 8.34 2.64
N ILE A 28 -7.29 8.44 3.08
CA ILE A 28 -6.84 8.00 4.41
C ILE A 28 -7.67 8.69 5.50
N LEU A 29 -7.88 10.01 5.36
CA LEU A 29 -8.66 10.81 6.31
C LEU A 29 -10.12 10.38 6.34
N SER A 30 -10.69 9.98 5.20
CA SER A 30 -12.07 9.48 5.11
C SER A 30 -12.27 8.14 5.82
N LEU A 31 -11.23 7.30 5.89
CA LEU A 31 -11.30 5.95 6.48
C LEU A 31 -11.27 5.95 8.02
N SER A 32 -10.91 7.07 8.67
CA SER A 32 -10.86 7.16 10.13
C SER A 32 -11.70 8.33 10.64
N LYS A 33 -12.75 8.02 11.40
CA LYS A 33 -13.59 9.02 12.08
C LYS A 33 -12.79 9.90 13.05
N ASP A 34 -11.70 9.38 13.62
CA ASP A 34 -10.85 10.13 14.55
C ASP A 34 -9.91 11.07 13.81
N LEU A 35 -9.28 10.62 12.71
CA LEU A 35 -8.47 11.50 11.87
C LEU A 35 -9.32 12.58 11.20
N HIS A 36 -10.54 12.24 10.77
CA HIS A 36 -11.48 13.19 10.18
C HIS A 36 -11.89 14.29 11.18
N ARG A 37 -11.95 14.01 12.48
CA ARG A 37 -12.38 14.96 13.53
C ARG A 37 -11.25 15.83 14.10
N ARG A 38 -9.97 15.56 13.79
CA ARG A 38 -8.86 16.39 14.26
C ARG A 38 -8.98 17.82 13.70
N GLN A 39 -9.11 18.81 14.59
CA GLN A 39 -9.19 20.24 14.24
C GLN A 39 -7.85 20.78 13.74
N ASN A 40 -6.74 20.44 14.40
CA ASN A 40 -5.39 20.70 13.91
C ASN A 40 -4.98 19.54 13.00
N ARG A 41 -5.32 19.65 11.73
CA ARG A 41 -4.78 18.75 10.70
C ARG A 41 -3.32 19.09 10.38
N GLY A 42 -2.80 20.25 10.81
CA GLY A 42 -1.52 20.77 10.31
C GLY A 42 -1.69 21.38 8.92
N GLU A 43 -0.70 22.15 8.46
CA GLU A 43 -0.66 22.65 7.08
C GLU A 43 -0.33 21.50 6.12
N TYR A 44 -1.26 20.57 5.92
CA TYR A 44 -1.19 19.71 4.76
C TYR A 44 -1.51 20.60 3.55
N THR A 45 -0.47 20.96 2.79
CA THR A 45 -0.65 21.33 1.39
C THR A 45 -1.57 20.27 0.78
N LYS A 46 -2.68 20.69 0.14
CA LYS A 46 -3.57 19.75 -0.55
C LYS A 46 -2.72 18.90 -1.49
N LEU A 47 -2.55 17.63 -1.16
CA LEU A 47 -1.83 16.68 -2.00
C LEU A 47 -2.82 16.19 -3.04
N PRO A 48 -2.72 16.65 -4.32
CA PRO A 48 -3.64 16.19 -5.34
C PRO A 48 -3.51 14.67 -5.50
N PRO A 49 -4.60 13.96 -5.84
CA PRO A 49 -4.51 12.55 -6.17
C PRO A 49 -3.49 12.30 -7.28
N VAL A 50 -2.74 11.22 -7.15
CA VAL A 50 -1.73 10.78 -8.13
C VAL A 50 -2.13 9.46 -8.74
N VAL A 51 -1.69 9.21 -9.97
CA VAL A 51 -1.97 7.97 -10.70
C VAL A 51 -0.67 7.18 -10.82
N HIS A 52 -0.70 5.93 -10.39
CA HIS A 52 0.43 5.01 -10.45
C HIS A 52 0.05 3.69 -11.10
N PRO A 53 1.00 2.95 -11.70
CA PRO A 53 0.71 1.63 -12.25
C PRO A 53 0.34 0.63 -11.14
N LEU A 54 -0.63 -0.25 -11.42
CA LEU A 54 -1.05 -1.33 -10.51
C LEU A 54 0.03 -2.39 -10.35
N VAL A 55 0.83 -2.60 -11.40
CA VAL A 55 2.04 -3.43 -11.40
C VAL A 55 3.21 -2.55 -11.80
N ARG A 56 4.21 -2.47 -10.93
CA ARG A 56 5.39 -1.64 -11.17
C ARG A 56 6.65 -2.48 -11.28
N ILE A 57 7.64 -1.98 -12.01
CA ILE A 57 9.00 -2.51 -11.98
C ILE A 57 9.74 -1.92 -10.79
N HIS A 58 10.45 -2.78 -10.06
CA HIS A 58 11.39 -2.31 -9.06
C HIS A 58 12.70 -1.89 -9.74
N PRO A 59 13.16 -0.63 -9.57
CA PRO A 59 14.25 -0.07 -10.36
C PRO A 59 15.56 -0.86 -10.23
N GLU A 60 15.90 -1.30 -9.01
CA GLU A 60 17.17 -2.04 -8.77
C GLU A 60 17.15 -3.51 -9.20
N THR A 61 15.99 -4.16 -9.19
CA THR A 61 15.91 -5.62 -9.35
C THR A 61 15.29 -6.04 -10.68
N GLY A 62 14.66 -5.11 -11.40
CA GLY A 62 13.90 -5.38 -12.62
C GLY A 62 12.63 -6.22 -12.40
N LYS A 63 12.30 -6.56 -11.15
CA LYS A 63 11.18 -7.46 -10.86
C LYS A 63 9.84 -6.72 -10.87
N PRO A 64 8.78 -7.30 -11.49
CA PRO A 64 7.43 -6.77 -11.38
C PRO A 64 6.86 -7.01 -9.99
N SER A 65 6.20 -5.99 -9.44
CA SER A 65 5.58 -6.01 -8.12
C SER A 65 4.19 -5.40 -8.19
N LEU A 66 3.21 -6.05 -7.54
CA LEU A 66 1.96 -5.39 -7.22
C LEU A 66 2.25 -4.12 -6.40
N PHE A 67 1.65 -3.00 -6.81
CA PHE A 67 1.74 -1.73 -6.09
C PHE A 67 0.40 -1.45 -5.41
N LEU A 68 0.14 -2.13 -4.30
CA LEU A 68 -1.10 -2.01 -3.53
C LEU A 68 -0.93 -1.08 -2.32
N SER A 69 -1.93 -0.24 -2.08
CA SER A 69 -2.00 0.63 -0.90
C SER A 69 -3.47 0.87 -0.50
N PRO A 70 -4.10 -0.07 0.22
CA PRO A 70 -5.55 -0.06 0.48
C PRO A 70 -6.09 1.23 1.09
N HIS A 71 -5.26 1.96 1.84
CA HIS A 71 -5.65 3.20 2.53
C HIS A 71 -5.60 4.44 1.63
N THR A 72 -4.97 4.37 0.44
CA THR A 72 -4.88 5.50 -0.50
C THR A 72 -5.58 5.25 -1.82
N MET A 73 -5.78 3.99 -2.21
CA MET A 73 -6.38 3.64 -3.49
C MET A 73 -7.86 4.00 -3.54
N THR A 74 -8.27 4.77 -4.55
CA THR A 74 -9.69 5.18 -4.73
C THR A 74 -10.36 4.53 -5.94
N GLY A 75 -9.59 3.92 -6.85
CA GLY A 75 -10.14 3.22 -8.01
C GLY A 75 -9.10 2.98 -9.11
N ILE A 76 -9.48 2.15 -10.08
CA ILE A 76 -8.69 1.87 -11.28
C ILE A 76 -9.15 2.79 -12.40
N VAL A 77 -8.23 3.51 -13.03
CA VAL A 77 -8.56 4.53 -14.05
C VAL A 77 -9.28 3.91 -15.25
N GLN A 78 -8.80 2.77 -15.73
CA GLN A 78 -9.33 2.06 -16.90
C GLN A 78 -10.55 1.18 -16.57
N LEU A 79 -10.87 0.99 -15.28
CA LEU A 79 -11.96 0.12 -14.85
C LEU A 79 -12.81 0.82 -13.78
N PRO A 80 -13.64 1.81 -14.18
CA PRO A 80 -14.35 2.67 -13.24
C PRO A 80 -15.45 1.92 -12.47
N GLY A 81 -15.82 2.48 -11.32
CA GLY A 81 -16.93 2.01 -10.50
C GLY A 81 -16.63 0.66 -9.82
N GLN A 82 -17.70 -0.12 -9.60
CA GLN A 82 -17.64 -1.33 -8.78
C GLN A 82 -16.68 -2.39 -9.32
N GLN A 83 -16.50 -2.46 -10.65
CA GLN A 83 -15.62 -3.46 -11.26
C GLN A 83 -14.15 -3.26 -10.86
N GLY A 84 -13.68 -2.02 -10.80
CA GLY A 84 -12.33 -1.68 -10.35
C GLY A 84 -12.14 -1.97 -8.87
N ILE A 85 -13.12 -1.58 -8.04
CA ILE A 85 -13.09 -1.82 -6.60
C ILE A 85 -13.03 -3.32 -6.29
N THR A 86 -13.92 -4.12 -6.90
CA THR A 86 -13.92 -5.58 -6.71
C THR A 86 -12.61 -6.23 -7.14
N LEU A 87 -11.95 -5.70 -8.19
CA LEU A 87 -10.63 -6.19 -8.60
C LEU A 87 -9.54 -5.84 -7.58
N LEU A 88 -9.52 -4.59 -7.07
CA LEU A 88 -8.59 -4.18 -6.02
C LEU A 88 -8.78 -5.03 -4.76
N ASP A 89 -10.02 -5.23 -4.31
CA ASP A 89 -10.33 -6.04 -3.13
C ASP A 89 -9.83 -7.48 -3.29
N LYS A 90 -10.04 -8.07 -4.48
CA LYS A 90 -9.52 -9.41 -4.78
C LYS A 90 -8.00 -9.48 -4.71
N LEU A 91 -7.29 -8.48 -5.26
CA LEU A 91 -5.83 -8.43 -5.24
C LEU A 91 -5.29 -8.20 -3.83
N ILE A 92 -5.96 -7.36 -3.03
CA ILE A 92 -5.62 -7.12 -1.63
C ILE A 92 -5.80 -8.42 -0.84
N ALA A 93 -6.96 -9.07 -0.95
CA ALA A 93 -7.25 -10.32 -0.26
C ALA A 93 -6.24 -11.43 -0.60
N HIS A 94 -5.82 -11.52 -1.86
CA HIS A 94 -4.74 -12.43 -2.29
C HIS A 94 -3.40 -12.06 -1.65
N ALA A 95 -2.98 -10.80 -1.77
CA ALA A 95 -1.67 -10.35 -1.31
C ALA A 95 -1.51 -10.38 0.22
N THR A 96 -2.61 -10.41 0.98
CA THR A 96 -2.61 -10.46 2.45
C THR A 96 -2.84 -11.88 3.02
N GLN A 97 -2.84 -12.92 2.18
CA GLN A 97 -2.88 -14.31 2.67
C GLN A 97 -1.67 -14.61 3.57
N ASP A 98 -1.87 -15.43 4.61
CA ASP A 98 -0.84 -15.71 5.63
C ASP A 98 0.50 -16.20 5.06
N ARG A 99 0.47 -16.93 3.95
CA ARG A 99 1.67 -17.42 3.24
C ARG A 99 2.56 -16.32 2.66
N PHE A 100 2.05 -15.09 2.50
CA PHE A 100 2.82 -13.93 2.05
C PHE A 100 3.20 -12.98 3.19
N VAL A 101 2.76 -13.27 4.42
CA VAL A 101 2.89 -12.36 5.56
C VAL A 101 4.04 -12.76 6.46
N TYR A 102 5.02 -11.87 6.57
CA TYR A 102 5.97 -11.87 7.66
C TYR A 102 5.40 -11.13 8.87
N ARG A 103 5.43 -11.76 10.06
CA ARG A 103 5.00 -11.15 11.33
C ARG A 103 6.20 -10.95 12.23
N HIS A 104 6.57 -9.69 12.47
CA HIS A 104 7.66 -9.34 13.37
C HIS A 104 7.16 -9.23 14.82
N ARG A 105 7.78 -9.99 15.73
CA ARG A 105 7.59 -9.85 17.18
C ARG A 105 8.71 -8.99 17.73
N TRP A 106 8.39 -7.73 18.03
CA TRP A 106 9.34 -6.74 18.50
C TRP A 106 9.98 -7.13 19.84
N GLN A 107 11.29 -6.98 19.92
CA GLN A 107 12.06 -6.92 21.14
C GLN A 107 12.67 -5.52 21.31
N GLN A 108 13.08 -5.21 22.54
CA GLN A 108 13.75 -3.95 22.81
C GLN A 108 15.04 -3.87 21.98
N HIS A 109 15.25 -2.73 21.33
CA HIS A 109 16.40 -2.46 20.44
C HIS A 109 16.36 -3.11 19.05
N ASP A 110 15.29 -3.82 18.69
CA ASP A 110 15.10 -4.25 17.30
C ASP A 110 15.00 -3.04 16.37
N VAL A 111 15.70 -3.15 15.23
CA VAL A 111 15.58 -2.21 14.12
C VAL A 111 15.14 -3.02 12.89
N VAL A 112 13.98 -2.65 12.34
CA VAL A 112 13.48 -3.25 11.10
C VAL A 112 13.61 -2.24 9.97
N MET A 113 14.20 -2.70 8.87
CA MET A 113 14.18 -2.01 7.59
C MET A 113 13.38 -2.87 6.61
N TRP A 114 12.51 -2.23 5.82
CA TRP A 114 11.80 -2.89 4.74
C TRP A 114 11.88 -2.04 3.48
N ASP A 115 11.77 -2.69 2.33
CA ASP A 115 11.68 -2.00 1.05
C ASP A 115 10.24 -1.56 0.79
N ASN A 116 9.98 -0.25 0.92
CA ASN A 116 8.64 0.32 0.73
C ASN A 116 8.17 0.25 -0.73
N ARG A 117 9.03 -0.21 -1.65
CA ARG A 117 8.74 -0.39 -3.07
C ARG A 117 8.11 -1.74 -3.42
N CYS A 118 8.31 -2.75 -2.59
CA CYS A 118 7.83 -4.10 -2.90
C CYS A 118 7.18 -4.79 -1.70
N THR A 119 6.86 -4.04 -0.64
CA THR A 119 6.17 -4.55 0.55
C THR A 119 4.93 -3.73 0.86
N MET A 120 3.93 -4.37 1.46
CA MET A 120 2.89 -3.70 2.24
C MET A 120 3.15 -4.00 3.71
N HIS A 121 2.72 -3.09 4.59
CA HIS A 121 2.81 -3.29 6.02
C HIS A 121 1.53 -2.80 6.70
N ALA A 122 1.21 -3.43 7.83
CA ALA A 122 0.08 -3.06 8.67
C ALA A 122 0.46 -3.28 10.14
N VAL A 123 -0.16 -2.49 11.00
CA VAL A 123 -0.06 -2.69 12.45
C VAL A 123 -0.99 -3.85 12.84
N THR A 124 -0.51 -4.75 13.69
CA THR A 124 -1.40 -5.68 14.40
C THR A 124 -2.20 -4.87 15.42
N PRO A 125 -3.55 -4.94 15.41
CA PRO A 125 -4.38 -4.23 16.39
C PRO A 125 -3.93 -4.53 17.83
N PHE A 126 -3.85 -3.50 18.65
CA PHE A 126 -3.51 -3.59 20.07
C PHE A 126 -4.28 -2.51 20.84
N ASP A 127 -4.45 -2.72 22.15
CA ASP A 127 -5.13 -1.75 23.01
C ASP A 127 -4.17 -0.61 23.37
N ASN A 128 -4.33 0.51 22.68
CA ASN A 128 -3.51 1.69 22.90
C ASN A 128 -3.93 2.52 24.13
N GLN A 129 -5.00 2.14 24.84
CA GLN A 129 -5.39 2.77 26.11
C GLN A 129 -4.63 2.17 27.29
N THR A 130 -4.36 0.86 27.23
CA THR A 130 -3.68 0.13 28.30
C THR A 130 -2.20 -0.12 28.00
N GLN A 131 -1.79 -0.11 26.72
CA GLN A 131 -0.41 -0.41 26.33
C GLN A 131 0.28 0.81 25.71
N ARG A 132 1.30 1.33 26.41
CA ARG A 132 2.18 2.37 25.87
C ARG A 132 3.18 1.75 24.90
N ARG A 133 3.17 2.22 23.66
CA ARG A 133 4.13 1.82 22.62
C ARG A 133 4.69 3.04 21.91
N ILE A 134 6.01 3.21 21.96
CA ILE A 134 6.72 4.30 21.28
C ILE A 134 7.71 3.70 20.30
N MET A 135 7.65 4.18 19.06
CA MET A 135 8.49 3.76 17.95
C MET A 135 9.07 5.02 17.30
N HIS A 136 10.34 4.97 16.93
CA HIS A 136 10.94 5.99 16.09
C HIS A 136 11.03 5.47 14.65
N ARG A 137 10.78 6.34 13.67
CA ARG A 137 10.92 6.00 12.26
C ARG A 137 11.66 7.10 11.52
N THR A 138 12.45 6.67 10.55
CA THR A 138 12.96 7.53 9.47
C THR A 138 12.48 6.96 8.14
N THR A 139 12.41 7.80 7.11
CA THR A 139 12.02 7.39 5.76
C THR A 139 13.10 7.85 4.80
N ILE A 140 13.63 6.93 4.01
CA ILE A 140 14.56 7.26 2.93
C ILE A 140 13.72 7.66 1.71
N VAL A 141 14.04 8.82 1.13
CA VAL A 141 13.37 9.34 -0.06
C VAL A 141 13.74 8.49 -1.26
N GLY A 142 12.75 8.14 -2.09
CA GLY A 142 12.98 7.49 -3.38
C GLY A 142 13.48 8.49 -4.42
N ASP A 143 14.20 7.98 -5.40
CA ASP A 143 14.85 8.70 -6.48
C ASP A 143 14.00 8.80 -7.75
N GLU A 144 13.18 7.78 -8.03
CA GLU A 144 12.40 7.69 -9.27
C GLU A 144 10.89 7.53 -9.04
N ALA A 145 10.10 8.02 -10.01
CA ALA A 145 8.67 7.75 -10.06
C ALA A 145 8.40 6.26 -10.37
N PRO A 146 7.31 5.66 -9.87
CA PRO A 146 6.97 4.27 -10.19
C PRO A 146 6.77 4.06 -11.70
N ILE A 147 7.50 3.10 -12.27
CA ILE A 147 7.46 2.72 -13.69
C ILE A 147 6.57 1.47 -13.86
N ALA A 148 5.75 1.44 -14.91
CA ALA A 148 4.90 0.29 -15.23
C ALA A 148 5.71 -0.95 -15.63
N ALA A 149 5.18 -2.14 -15.35
CA ALA A 149 5.74 -3.43 -15.75
C ALA A 149 5.39 -3.85 -17.17
#